data_AF-A0A9D9CBL0-F1
#
_entry.id   AF-A0A9D9CBL0-F1
#
_cell.length_a   1.000
_cell.length_b   1.000
_cell.length_c   1.000
_cell.angle_alpha   90.00
_cell.angle_beta   90.00
_cell.angle_gamma   90.00
#
_symmetry.space_group_name_H-M   'P 1'
#
loop_
_entity.id
_entity.type
_entity.pdbx_description
1 polymer ?
#
loop_
_entity_poly.entity_id
_entity_poly.type
_entity_poly.pdbx_seq_one_letter_code
_entity_poly.pdbx_strand_id
1 'polypeptide(L)'
;YNSLGTYEAGKTYRIDLNVDCEFRTYTVRVNGGREVRRIFYAPAATLERVMFRTGAVRFDPTPDTPADRFTDMENASSVEAKEAVFRIYSLETSAK
;
A
#
# COMPACT_ATOMS: atom_id res chain seq x y z
N TYR A 1 9.42 13.39 3.17
CA TYR A 1 10.83 13.03 2.94
C TYR A 1 11.06 11.56 3.29
N ASN A 2 10.86 10.64 2.33
CA ASN A 2 11.15 9.20 2.47
C ASN A 2 10.98 8.49 1.11
N SER A 3 11.63 9.00 0.05
CA SER A 3 11.56 8.40 -1.28
C SER A 3 12.48 7.17 -1.39
N LEU A 4 12.09 6.17 -2.18
CA LEU A 4 12.92 5.01 -2.54
C LEU A 4 13.56 5.17 -3.93
N GLY A 5 13.21 6.22 -4.67
CA GLY A 5 13.64 6.47 -6.04
C GLY A 5 12.55 7.14 -6.87
N THR A 6 12.79 7.25 -8.17
CA THR A 6 11.81 7.73 -9.15
C THR A 6 11.11 6.56 -9.84
N TYR A 7 9.85 6.76 -10.21
CA TYR A 7 9.03 5.79 -10.95
C TYR A 7 8.84 6.25 -12.39
N GLU A 8 8.82 5.30 -13.32
CA GLU A 8 8.59 5.49 -14.74
C GLU A 8 7.49 4.53 -15.22
N ALA A 9 6.50 5.07 -15.93
CA ALA A 9 5.39 4.28 -16.44
C ALA A 9 5.84 3.24 -17.47
N GLY A 10 5.26 2.04 -17.43
CA GLY A 10 5.59 0.95 -18.35
C GLY A 10 6.88 0.18 -18.02
N LYS A 11 7.66 0.64 -17.04
CA LYS A 11 8.87 -0.06 -16.57
C LYS A 11 8.54 -1.09 -15.49
N THR A 12 9.11 -2.29 -15.63
CA THR A 12 9.01 -3.33 -14.60
C THR A 12 10.02 -3.05 -13.49
N TYR A 13 9.56 -3.19 -12.24
CA TYR A 13 10.39 -3.06 -11.05
C TYR A 13 10.32 -4.34 -10.23
N ARG A 14 11.49 -4.91 -9.91
CA ARG A 14 11.59 -5.96 -8.89
C ARG A 14 11.73 -5.30 -7.53
N ILE A 15 10.85 -5.66 -6.61
CA ILE A 15 10.86 -5.15 -5.24
C ILE A 15 11.11 -6.33 -4.31
N ASP A 16 12.21 -6.29 -3.57
CA ASP A 16 12.51 -7.25 -2.51
C ASP A 16 12.24 -6.56 -1.16
N LEU A 17 11.37 -7.16 -0.34
CA LEU A 17 10.96 -6.65 0.97
C LEU A 17 11.29 -7.72 2.04
N ASN A 18 12.14 -7.36 3.01
CA ASN A 18 12.39 -8.20 4.18
C ASN A 18 11.79 -7.54 5.40
N VAL A 19 11.04 -8.29 6.19
CA VAL A 19 10.29 -7.75 7.33
C VAL A 19 10.65 -8.49 8.60
N ASP A 20 10.89 -7.74 9.66
CA ASP A 20 11.28 -8.22 10.98
C ASP A 20 10.34 -7.63 12.04
N CYS A 21 9.44 -8.48 12.55
CA CYS A 21 8.44 -8.06 13.54
C CYS A 21 9.04 -7.89 14.94
N GLU A 22 10.10 -8.63 15.26
CA GLU A 22 10.77 -8.56 16.57
C GLU A 22 11.46 -7.20 16.75
N PHE A 23 12.26 -6.79 15.77
CA PHE A 23 12.93 -5.49 15.79
C PHE A 23 12.05 -4.36 15.25
N ARG A 24 10.84 -4.67 14.76
CA ARG A 24 9.89 -3.72 14.14
C ARG A 24 10.51 -2.97 12.96
N THR A 25 11.33 -3.64 12.17
CA THR A 25 12.01 -3.04 11.02
C THR A 25 11.69 -3.78 9.73
N TYR A 26 11.85 -3.10 8.61
CA TYR A 26 11.85 -3.72 7.30
C TYR A 26 12.95 -3.12 6.44
N THR A 27 13.39 -3.88 5.44
CA THR A 27 14.29 -3.40 4.39
C THR A 27 13.64 -3.53 3.03
N VAL A 28 13.86 -2.52 2.19
CA VAL A 28 13.36 -2.49 0.81
C VAL A 28 14.54 -2.37 -0.13
N ARG A 29 14.50 -3.17 -1.20
CA ARG A 29 15.42 -3.07 -2.34
C ARG A 29 14.63 -3.03 -3.63
N VAL A 30 15.02 -2.14 -4.55
CA VAL A 30 14.42 -2.02 -5.89
C VAL A 30 15.47 -2.37 -6.93
N ASN A 31 15.15 -3.30 -7.83
CA ASN A 31 16.02 -3.76 -8.92
C ASN A 31 17.43 -4.17 -8.47
N GLY A 32 17.57 -4.81 -7.31
CA GLY A 32 18.88 -5.21 -6.77
C GLY A 32 19.77 -4.05 -6.31
N GLY A 33 19.26 -2.81 -6.28
CA GLY A 33 20.01 -1.62 -5.89
C GLY A 33 20.30 -1.52 -4.38
N ARG A 34 20.51 -0.29 -3.90
CA ARG A 34 20.78 -0.02 -2.47
C ARG A 34 19.61 -0.47 -1.60
N GLU A 35 19.92 -1.21 -0.55
CA GLU A 35 18.96 -1.57 0.49
C GLU A 35 18.71 -0.40 1.46
N VAL A 36 17.43 -0.14 1.73
CA VAL A 36 16.98 0.92 2.63
C VAL A 36 16.23 0.29 3.79
N ARG A 37 16.71 0.51 5.02
CA ARG A 37 16.07 0.05 6.27
C ARG A 37 15.14 1.11 6.86
N ARG A 38 14.00 0.69 7.38
CA ARG A 38 12.99 1.55 8.02
C ARG A 38 12.34 0.85 9.22
N ILE A 39 11.70 1.63 10.08
CA ILE A 39 10.92 1.14 11.22
C ILE A 39 9.43 1.09 10.87
N PHE A 40 8.68 0.20 11.51
CA PHE A 40 7.23 0.12 11.35
C PHE A 40 6.56 1.39 11.88
N TYR A 41 5.49 1.81 11.22
CA TYR A 41 4.62 2.84 11.78
C TYR A 41 3.74 2.27 12.91
N ALA A 42 3.33 1.01 12.78
CA ALA A 42 2.54 0.28 13.77
C ALA A 42 3.21 -1.09 14.02
N PRO A 43 3.57 -1.41 15.29
CA PRO A 43 4.08 -2.72 15.65
C PRO A 43 3.07 -3.84 15.36
N ALA A 44 3.55 -4.99 14.93
CA ALA A 44 2.75 -6.20 14.75
C ALA A 44 3.53 -7.39 15.29
N ALA A 45 2.84 -8.38 15.89
CA ALA A 45 3.47 -9.60 16.38
C ALA A 45 3.88 -10.53 15.21
N THR A 46 3.03 -10.62 14.19
CA THR A 46 3.24 -11.40 12.97
C THR A 46 2.60 -10.70 11.77
N LEU A 47 2.96 -11.14 10.55
CA LEU A 47 2.31 -10.71 9.32
C LEU A 47 1.61 -11.89 8.65
N GLU A 48 0.35 -11.68 8.27
CA GLU A 48 -0.48 -12.72 7.63
C GLU A 48 -0.91 -12.35 6.20
N ARG A 49 -0.72 -11.09 5.78
CA ARG A 49 -1.34 -10.58 4.56
C ARG A 49 -0.52 -9.50 3.88
N VAL A 50 -0.42 -9.59 2.56
CA VAL A 50 0.04 -8.51 1.67
C VAL A 50 -1.17 -8.01 0.88
N MET A 51 -1.41 -6.70 0.92
CA MET A 51 -2.55 -6.08 0.24
C MET A 51 -2.07 -5.06 -0.78
N PHE A 52 -2.59 -5.16 -2.00
CA PHE A 52 -2.43 -4.15 -3.05
C PHE A 52 -3.77 -3.42 -3.21
N ARG A 53 -3.75 -2.10 -3.13
CA ARG A 53 -4.96 -1.26 -3.24
C ARG A 53 -4.67 -0.04 -4.09
N THR A 54 -5.55 0.27 -5.03
CA THR A 54 -5.44 1.39 -5.98
C THR A 54 -6.07 2.70 -5.47
N GLY A 55 -6.26 2.82 -4.16
CA GLY A 55 -6.90 3.96 -3.53
C GLY A 55 -6.67 4.01 -2.02
N ALA A 56 -7.15 5.09 -1.39
CA ALA A 56 -7.07 5.27 0.06
C ALA A 56 -7.97 4.26 0.80
N VAL A 57 -7.69 4.06 2.10
CA VAL A 57 -8.63 3.37 3.00
C VAL A 57 -9.87 4.26 3.16
N ARG A 58 -11.06 3.67 3.13
CA ARG A 58 -12.29 4.37 3.51
C ARG A 58 -12.44 4.32 5.02
N PHE A 59 -12.56 5.49 5.65
CA PHE A 59 -12.77 5.62 7.09
C PHE A 59 -14.26 5.78 7.44
N ASP A 60 -15.06 6.30 6.51
CA ASP A 60 -16.51 6.31 6.59
C ASP A 60 -17.13 5.06 5.95
N PRO A 61 -18.21 4.52 6.52
CA PRO A 61 -18.87 4.96 7.76
C PRO A 61 -18.10 4.54 9.02
N THR A 62 -18.37 5.24 10.11
CA THR A 62 -17.93 4.91 11.48
C THR A 62 -19.11 4.37 12.30
N PRO A 63 -18.89 3.79 13.49
CA PRO A 63 -19.98 3.40 14.38
C PRO A 63 -20.93 4.55 14.75
N ASP A 64 -20.47 5.79 14.72
CA ASP A 64 -21.25 7.00 15.02
C ASP A 64 -21.93 7.60 13.78
N THR A 65 -21.71 7.02 12.59
CA THR A 65 -22.38 7.49 11.36
C THR A 65 -23.88 7.23 11.47
N PRO A 66 -24.75 8.24 11.20
CA PRO A 66 -26.20 8.08 11.24
C PRO A 66 -26.67 6.90 10.38
N ALA A 67 -27.73 6.21 10.82
CA ALA A 67 -28.30 5.08 10.10
C ALA A 67 -28.81 5.49 8.70
N ASP A 68 -29.39 6.67 8.59
CA ASP A 68 -29.96 7.19 7.35
C ASP A 68 -29.13 8.36 6.79
N ARG A 69 -28.95 8.37 5.46
CA ARG A 69 -28.33 9.45 4.71
C ARG A 69 -29.35 10.07 3.75
N PHE A 70 -29.61 11.37 3.92
CA PHE A 70 -30.59 12.13 3.11
C PHE A 70 -29.95 13.07 2.08
N THR A 71 -28.65 12.96 1.88
CA THR A 71 -27.88 13.80 0.95
C THR A 71 -27.07 12.96 -0.01
N ASP A 72 -26.95 13.42 -1.24
CA ASP A 72 -26.08 12.79 -2.23
C ASP A 72 -24.60 13.04 -1.91
N MET A 73 -23.72 12.27 -2.54
CA MET A 73 -22.30 12.62 -2.57
C MET A 73 -22.08 13.77 -3.56
N GLU A 74 -21.19 14.69 -3.22
CA GLU A 74 -20.73 15.69 -4.18
C GLU A 74 -20.19 14.97 -5.43
N ASN A 75 -20.56 15.47 -6.61
CA ASN A 75 -20.19 14.88 -7.91
C ASN A 75 -20.53 13.38 -8.06
N ALA A 76 -21.64 12.91 -7.47
CA ALA A 76 -22.05 11.49 -7.52
C ALA A 76 -22.15 10.87 -8.93
N SER A 77 -22.39 11.69 -9.95
CA SER A 77 -22.48 11.27 -11.36
C SER A 77 -21.16 11.41 -12.14
N SER A 78 -20.09 11.89 -11.50
CA SER A 78 -18.82 12.11 -12.18
C SER A 78 -18.05 10.80 -12.37
N VAL A 79 -17.43 10.65 -13.54
CA VAL A 79 -16.42 9.62 -13.79
C VAL A 79 -15.08 10.23 -13.39
N GLU A 80 -14.89 10.44 -12.09
CA GLU A 80 -13.82 11.31 -11.58
C GLU A 80 -12.41 10.72 -11.67
N ALA A 81 -12.26 9.41 -11.89
CA ALA A 81 -10.94 8.78 -11.97
C ALA A 81 -10.49 8.63 -13.43
N LYS A 82 -9.43 9.36 -13.82
CA LYS A 82 -8.60 8.95 -14.97
C LYS A 82 -8.12 7.52 -14.73
N GLU A 83 -8.19 6.69 -15.76
CA GLU A 83 -7.79 5.29 -15.66
C GLU A 83 -6.34 5.17 -15.14
N ALA A 84 -6.16 4.36 -14.09
CA ALA A 84 -4.86 4.05 -13.52
C ALA A 84 -4.67 2.53 -13.53
N VAL A 85 -3.64 2.05 -14.22
CA VAL A 85 -3.40 0.61 -14.41
C VAL A 85 -2.13 0.19 -13.68
N PHE A 86 -2.27 -0.82 -12.81
CA PHE A 86 -1.17 -1.43 -12.08
C PHE A 86 -1.07 -2.91 -12.46
N ARG A 87 0.16 -3.42 -12.59
CA ARG A 87 0.44 -4.82 -12.91
C ARG A 87 1.41 -5.37 -11.89
N ILE A 88 1.09 -6.53 -11.33
CA ILE A 88 1.94 -7.26 -10.40
C ILE A 88 2.27 -8.59 -11.07
N TYR A 89 3.54 -8.97 -10.98
CA TYR A 89 4.04 -10.23 -11.52
C TYR A 89 4.90 -10.90 -10.46
N SER A 90 4.67 -12.21 -10.25
CA SER A 90 5.41 -13.07 -9.31
C SER A 90 5.48 -12.52 -7.88
N LEU A 91 4.33 -12.48 -7.17
CA LEU A 91 4.37 -12.31 -5.72
C LEU A 91 4.83 -13.63 -5.08
N GLU A 92 5.99 -13.59 -4.45
CA GLU A 92 6.56 -14.71 -3.71
C GLU A 92 6.71 -14.30 -2.25
N THR A 93 6.34 -15.21 -1.34
CA THR A 93 6.50 -14.99 0.11
C THR A 93 7.18 -16.20 0.72
N SER A 94 8.03 -15.97 1.71
CA SER A 94 8.63 -17.01 2.52
C SER A 94 8.77 -16.51 3.95
N ALA A 95 8.54 -17.38 4.92
CA ALA A 95 8.83 -17.15 6.32
C ALA A 95 10.05 -17.99 6.69
N LYS A 96 10.93 -17.44 7.51
CA LYS A 96 12.04 -18.17 8.14
C LYS A 96 11.72 -18.38 9.61
#